data_AF-A0A356WUN3-F1
#
_entry.id   AF-A0A356WUN3-F1
#
_cell.length_a   1.000
_cell.length_b   1.000
_cell.length_c   1.000
_cell.angle_alpha   90.00
_cell.angle_beta   90.00
_cell.angle_gamma   90.00
#
_symmetry.space_group_name_H-M   'P 1'
#
loop_
_entity.id
_entity.type
_entity.pdbx_description
1 polymer ?
#
loop_
_entity_poly.entity_id
_entity_poly.type
_entity_poly.pdbx_seq_one_letter_code
_entity_poly.pdbx_strand_id
1 'polypeptide(L)' 'MIQQPPIKERIILGIDPGTQVMGYGILKVLGNKPALEAMGVMQLDKYE' A
#
# COMPACT_ATOMS: atom_id res chain seq x y z
N MET A 1 30.44 1.60 -5.86
CA MET A 1 29.16 1.18 -5.24
C MET A 1 28.55 2.42 -4.59
N ILE A 2 27.46 2.95 -5.13
CA ILE A 2 26.82 4.16 -4.59
C ILE A 2 25.85 3.69 -3.50
N GLN A 3 26.11 4.03 -2.24
CA GLN A 3 25.18 3.75 -1.15
C GLN A 3 23.94 4.63 -1.35
N GLN A 4 22.77 4.02 -1.47
CA GLN A 4 21.51 4.77 -1.49
C GLN A 4 21.34 5.45 -0.11
N PRO A 5 20.92 6.73 -0.07
CA PRO A 5 20.67 7.41 1.19
C PRO A 5 19.61 6.64 2.00
N PRO A 6 19.71 6.66 3.35
CA PRO A 6 18.72 6.00 4.19
C PRO A 6 17.32 6.54 3.88
N ILE A 7 16.42 5.65 3.45
CA ILE A 7 15.04 6.00 3.13
C ILE A 7 14.36 6.45 4.42
N LYS A 8 14.08 7.75 4.52
CA LYS A 8 13.43 8.37 5.69
C LYS A 8 11.93 8.04 5.77
N GLU A 9 11.29 7.89 4.62
CA GLU A 9 9.85 7.64 4.48
C GLU A 9 9.58 6.70 3.31
N ARG A 10 8.69 5.73 3.51
CA ARG A 10 8.20 4.81 2.47
C ARG A 10 6.68 4.65 2.59
N ILE A 11 5.98 4.70 1.47
CA ILE A 11 4.58 4.27 1.39
C ILE A 11 4.54 2.87 0.78
N ILE A 12 3.77 1.97 1.39
CA ILE A 12 3.57 0.59 0.95
C ILE A 12 2.09 0.41 0.63
N LEU A 13 1.79 -0.02 -0.60
CA LEU A 13 0.45 -0.41 -1.02
C LEU A 13 0.38 -1.94 -1.06
N GLY A 14 -0.45 -2.52 -0.20
CA GLY A 14 -0.85 -3.92 -0.27
C GLY A 14 -2.14 -4.05 -1.05
N ILE A 15 -2.21 -5.06 -1.93
CA ILE A 15 -3.38 -5.38 -2.75
C ILE A 15 -3.76 -6.84 -2.49
N ASP A 16 -5.04 -7.10 -2.25
CA ASP A 16 -5.62 -8.44 -2.15
C ASP A 16 -6.67 -8.61 -3.27
N PRO A 17 -6.32 -9.25 -4.40
CA PRO A 17 -7.17 -9.29 -5.58
C PRO A 17 -8.32 -10.29 -5.43
N GLY A 18 -9.49 -9.91 -5.96
CA GLY A 18 -10.63 -10.78 -6.17
C GLY A 18 -11.27 -10.51 -7.53
N THR A 19 -12.27 -11.30 -7.93
CA THR A 19 -12.92 -11.15 -9.23
C THR A 19 -13.92 -10.00 -9.26
N GLN A 20 -14.67 -9.80 -8.19
CA GLN A 20 -15.69 -8.74 -8.07
C GLN A 20 -15.25 -7.58 -7.15
N VAL A 21 -14.38 -7.87 -6.18
CA VAL A 21 -13.93 -6.91 -5.17
C VAL A 21 -12.44 -7.13 -4.92
N MET A 22 -11.67 -6.05 -4.79
CA MET A 22 -10.24 -6.06 -4.45
C MET A 22 -10.02 -5.27 -3.16
N GLY A 23 -9.37 -5.89 -2.18
CA GLY A 23 -8.93 -5.20 -0.97
C GLY A 23 -7.64 -4.42 -1.21
N TYR A 24 -7.48 -3.29 -0.53
CA TYR A 24 -6.20 -2.60 -0.47
C TYR A 24 -5.91 -2.04 0.93
N GLY A 25 -4.63 -1.92 1.24
CA GLY A 25 -4.13 -1.27 2.44
C GLY A 25 -2.92 -0.40 2.12
N ILE A 26 -2.85 0.77 2.73
CA ILE A 26 -1.75 1.72 2.60
C ILE A 26 -1.06 1.84 3.95
N LEU A 27 0.22 1.53 4.00
CA LEU A 27 1.07 1.77 5.16
C LEU A 27 2.04 2.90 4.87
N LYS A 28 2.13 3.87 5.78
CA LYS A 28 3.26 4.81 5.85
C LYS A 28 4.29 4.26 6.81
N VAL A 29 5.53 4.19 6.35
CA VAL A 29 6.67 3.69 7.13
C VAL A 29 7.68 4.81 7.28
N LEU A 30 7.84 5.28 8.52
CA LEU A 30 8.88 6.23 8.91
C LEU A 30 9.97 5.46 9.66
N GLY A 31 11.08 5.15 8.97
CA GLY A 31 12.12 4.27 9.50
C GLY A 31 11.60 2.84 9.75
N ASN A 32 11.52 2.42 11.03
CA ASN A 32 11.00 1.12 11.45
C ASN A 32 9.62 1.20 12.11
N LYS A 33 8.89 2.31 11.91
CA LYS A 33 7.57 2.55 12.49
C LYS A 33 6.51 2.55 11.36
N PRO A 34 5.89 1.41 11.06
CA PRO A 34 4.76 1.36 10.14
C PRO A 34 3.49 1.87 10.82
N ALA A 35 2.68 2.62 10.09
CA ALA A 35 1.34 3.07 10.48
C ALA A 35 0.37 2.83 9.33
N LEU A 36 -0.87 2.41 9.65
CA LEU A 36 -1.95 2.30 8.67
C LEU A 36 -2.45 3.70 8.32
N GLU A 37 -2.31 4.08 7.06
CA GLU A 37 -2.84 5.34 6.54
C GLU A 37 -4.27 5.17 6.04
N ALA A 38 -4.52 4.09 5.30
CA ALA A 38 -5.84 3.78 4.77
C ALA A 38 -5.99 2.28 4.52
N MET A 39 -7.24 1.81 4.57
CA MET A 39 -7.63 0.51 4.05
C MET A 39 -9.00 0.63 3.41
N GLY A 40 -9.27 -0.20 2.42
CA GLY A 40 -10.54 -0.17 1.73
C GLY A 40 -10.72 -1.37 0.80
N VAL A 41 -11.86 -1.34 0.13
CA VAL A 41 -12.21 -2.29 -0.92
C VAL A 41 -12.60 -1.51 -2.16
N MET A 42 -12.19 -2.00 -3.32
CA MET A 42 -12.58 -1.51 -4.63
C MET A 42 -13.55 -2.51 -5.25
N GLN A 43 -14.71 -2.05 -5.68
CA GLN A 43 -15.67 -2.85 -6.44
C GLN A 43 -15.23 -2.86 -7.92
N LEU A 44 -14.86 -4.03 -8.42
CA LEU A 44 -14.34 -4.24 -9.78
C LEU A 44 -15.47 -4.50 -10.79
N ASP A 45 -16.63 -4.96 -10.31
CA ASP A 45 -17.83 -5.20 -11.11
C ASP A 45 -18.49 -3.92 -11.68
N LYS A 46 -18.03 -2.75 -11.24
CA LYS A 46 -18.44 -1.42 -11.73
C LYS A 46 -17.56 -0.88 -12.83
N TYR A 47 -16.50 -1.59 -13.20
CA TYR A 47 -15.62 -1.24 -14.31
C TYR A 47 -15.92 -2.21 -15.46
N GLU A 48 -16.78 -1.78 -16.39
CA GLU A 48 -16.91 -2.38 -17.72
C GLU A 48 -15.69 -2.05 -18.60
#